data_AF-A0A8H5XT13-F1
#
_entry.id   AF-A0A8H5XT13-F1
#
_cell.length_a   1.000
_cell.length_b   1.000
_cell.length_c   1.000
_cell.angle_alpha   90.00
_cell.angle_beta   90.00
_cell.angle_gamma   90.00
#
_symmetry.space_group_name_H-M   'P 1'
#
loop_
_entity.id
_entity.type
_entity.pdbx_description
1 polymer ?
#
loop_
_entity_poly.entity_id
_entity_poly.type
_entity_poly.pdbx_seq_one_letter_code
_entity_poly.pdbx_strand_id
1 'polypeptide(L)'
;MPESNNASPRRDIEVIANGLPEPIDFEFDENNGVLYWTDRGEMPLGYTLNKKTIVRRPPATESKLGRQVIAQGFGEAIGLRLDKKRDCIYVADLAGRLWQCKTVPSPKKKIFESAGHAYTGLTIFRE
;
A
#
# COMPACT_ATOMS: atom_id res chain seq x y z
N MET A 1 3.18 -15.40 -19.15
CA MET A 1 1.70 -15.45 -19.07
C MET A 1 1.28 -16.91 -19.02
N PRO A 2 0.33 -17.32 -18.16
CA PRO A 2 -0.09 -18.72 -18.10
C PRO A 2 -0.69 -19.14 -19.45
N GLU A 3 -0.28 -20.31 -19.93
CA GLU A 3 -0.78 -20.91 -21.16
C GLU A 3 -2.19 -21.48 -20.92
N SER A 4 -3.22 -20.72 -21.24
CA SER A 4 -4.50 -21.20 -21.80
C SER A 4 -5.58 -20.12 -21.69
N ASN A 5 -6.26 -19.95 -22.82
CA ASN A 5 -7.06 -18.79 -23.19
C ASN A 5 -8.55 -19.03 -22.95
N ASN A 6 -8.96 -19.42 -21.73
CA ASN A 6 -10.38 -19.52 -21.40
C ASN A 6 -10.68 -18.86 -20.05
N ALA A 7 -11.57 -17.87 -20.07
CA ALA A 7 -12.09 -17.16 -18.91
C ALA A 7 -13.03 -18.00 -18.01
N SER A 8 -12.92 -19.34 -18.07
CA SER A 8 -13.54 -20.24 -17.11
C SER A 8 -13.06 -19.90 -15.69
N PRO A 9 -13.83 -20.18 -14.62
CA PRO A 9 -13.44 -19.84 -13.26
C PRO A 9 -12.07 -20.46 -12.93
N ARG A 10 -11.07 -19.58 -12.87
CA ARG A 10 -9.66 -19.88 -12.59
C ARG A 10 -9.53 -20.26 -11.12
N ARG A 11 -9.20 -21.52 -10.85
CA ARG A 11 -9.00 -22.04 -9.49
C ARG A 11 -7.62 -21.68 -8.92
N ASP A 12 -6.74 -21.15 -9.75
CA ASP A 12 -5.40 -20.67 -9.42
C ASP A 12 -5.36 -19.18 -9.03
N ILE A 13 -6.52 -18.54 -8.88
CA ILE A 13 -6.65 -17.14 -8.49
C ILE A 13 -7.39 -17.07 -7.15
N GLU A 14 -6.82 -16.32 -6.21
CA GLU A 14 -7.41 -16.01 -4.92
C GLU A 14 -7.63 -14.50 -4.77
N VAL A 15 -8.80 -14.11 -4.24
CA VAL A 15 -9.08 -12.71 -3.91
C VAL A 15 -8.50 -12.37 -2.55
N ILE A 16 -7.41 -11.61 -2.54
CA ILE A 16 -6.76 -11.17 -1.30
C ILE A 16 -7.57 -10.09 -0.58
N ALA A 17 -8.15 -9.14 -1.31
CA ALA A 17 -8.99 -8.09 -0.74
C ALA A 17 -10.03 -7.64 -1.77
N ASN A 18 -11.22 -7.26 -1.30
CA ASN A 18 -12.31 -6.75 -2.13
C ASN A 18 -12.97 -5.54 -1.45
N GLY A 19 -13.82 -4.83 -2.19
CA GLY A 19 -14.50 -3.64 -1.67
C GLY A 19 -13.54 -2.55 -1.18
N LEU A 20 -12.35 -2.48 -1.79
CA LEU A 20 -11.38 -1.42 -1.52
C LEU A 20 -11.85 -0.10 -2.18
N PRO A 21 -11.55 1.07 -1.60
CA PRO A 21 -11.99 2.36 -2.15
C PRO A 21 -11.50 2.58 -3.59
N GLU A 22 -10.19 2.75 -3.76
CA GLU A 22 -9.54 2.87 -5.07
C GLU A 22 -8.05 2.47 -4.94
N PRO A 23 -7.72 1.17 -4.89
CA PRO A 23 -6.34 0.70 -4.72
C PRO A 23 -5.50 1.02 -5.95
N ILE A 24 -4.35 1.68 -5.77
CA ILE A 24 -3.53 2.17 -6.89
C ILE A 24 -2.21 1.42 -7.06
N ASP A 25 -1.44 1.29 -5.98
CA ASP A 25 -0.12 0.65 -6.01
C ASP A 25 0.06 -0.29 -4.83
N PHE A 26 0.93 -1.29 -4.95
CA PHE A 26 1.21 -2.27 -3.89
C PHE A 26 2.67 -2.71 -3.86
N GLU A 27 3.15 -3.10 -2.68
CA GLU A 27 4.45 -3.73 -2.45
C GLU A 27 4.26 -4.99 -1.61
N PHE A 28 4.94 -6.08 -1.99
CA PHE A 28 4.88 -7.34 -1.25
C PHE A 28 6.18 -7.60 -0.49
N ASP A 29 6.07 -7.75 0.83
CA ASP A 29 7.17 -8.22 1.65
C ASP A 29 7.15 -9.74 1.78
N GLU A 30 7.81 -10.42 0.84
CA GLU A 30 7.95 -11.88 0.82
C GLU A 30 8.48 -12.48 2.13
N ASN A 31 9.43 -11.80 2.79
CA ASN A 31 10.06 -12.31 4.02
C ASN A 31 9.03 -12.43 5.15
N ASN A 32 8.16 -11.43 5.26
CA ASN A 32 7.16 -11.32 6.31
C ASN A 32 5.77 -11.85 5.86
N GLY A 33 5.56 -12.03 4.56
CA GLY A 33 4.28 -12.45 4.00
C GLY A 33 3.21 -11.37 4.12
N VAL A 34 3.60 -10.10 3.95
CA VAL A 34 2.74 -8.93 4.15
C VAL A 34 2.62 -8.14 2.86
N LEU A 35 1.39 -7.82 2.47
CA LEU A 35 1.06 -6.94 1.36
C LEU A 35 0.79 -5.53 1.90
N TYR A 36 1.43 -4.52 1.30
CA TYR A 36 1.16 -3.11 1.55
C TYR A 36 0.57 -2.49 0.29
N TRP A 37 -0.38 -1.56 0.43
CA TRP A 37 -0.94 -0.85 -0.71
C TRP A 37 -1.47 0.53 -0.34
N THR A 38 -1.60 1.39 -1.34
CA THR A 38 -2.27 2.69 -1.24
C THR A 38 -3.70 2.57 -1.74
N ASP A 39 -4.64 3.13 -0.98
CA ASP A 39 -6.00 3.39 -1.48
C ASP A 39 -6.14 4.90 -1.70
N ARG A 40 -6.38 5.26 -2.96
CA ARG A 40 -6.96 6.55 -3.34
C ARG A 40 -8.47 6.52 -3.05
N GLY A 41 -9.16 7.65 -3.13
CA GLY A 41 -10.58 7.76 -2.84
C GLY A 41 -10.90 8.37 -1.47
N GLU A 42 -12.19 8.46 -1.18
CA GLU A 42 -12.72 9.32 -0.12
C GLU A 42 -12.66 8.70 1.29
N MET A 43 -12.80 9.58 2.29
CA MET A 43 -12.98 9.16 3.68
C MET A 43 -14.23 8.25 3.84
N PRO A 44 -14.23 7.28 4.77
CA PRO A 44 -13.27 7.10 5.85
C PRO A 44 -12.14 6.08 5.58
N LEU A 45 -12.11 5.42 4.42
CA LEU A 45 -11.13 4.35 4.14
C LEU A 45 -10.17 4.66 2.98
N GLY A 46 -10.43 5.71 2.20
CA GLY A 46 -9.50 6.21 1.20
C GLY A 46 -8.45 7.15 1.80
N TYR A 47 -7.54 7.61 0.95
CA TYR A 47 -6.34 8.34 1.32
C TYR A 47 -5.51 7.61 2.36
N THR A 48 -5.34 6.29 2.19
CA THR A 48 -4.70 5.41 3.16
C THR A 48 -3.49 4.67 2.60
N LEU A 49 -2.55 4.34 3.49
CA LEU A 49 -1.58 3.28 3.34
C LEU A 49 -2.08 2.11 4.21
N ASN A 50 -2.24 0.95 3.61
CA ASN A 50 -2.79 -0.25 4.25
C ASN A 50 -1.75 -1.36 4.32
N LYS A 51 -1.97 -2.32 5.22
CA LYS A 51 -1.28 -3.61 5.20
C LYS A 51 -2.21 -4.78 5.47
N LYS A 52 -1.85 -5.94 4.93
CA LYS A 52 -2.50 -7.22 5.21
C LYS A 52 -1.47 -8.35 5.23
N THR A 53 -1.57 -9.21 6.22
CA THR A 53 -0.80 -10.46 6.28
C THR A 53 -1.49 -11.51 5.40
N ILE A 54 -0.78 -12.09 4.41
CA ILE A 54 -1.39 -12.98 3.40
C ILE A 54 -0.79 -14.39 3.34
N VAL A 55 0.46 -14.59 3.77
CA VAL A 55 1.09 -15.93 3.79
C VAL A 55 0.95 -16.62 5.14
N ARG A 56 0.92 -15.83 6.22
CA ARG A 56 0.84 -16.30 7.60
C ARG A 56 -0.55 -16.04 8.17
N ARG A 57 -0.86 -16.62 9.33
CA ARG A 57 -2.10 -16.31 10.05
C ARG A 57 -2.17 -14.79 10.33
N PRO A 58 -3.22 -14.09 9.86
CA PRO A 58 -3.35 -12.67 10.14
C PRO A 58 -3.46 -12.40 11.65
N PRO A 59 -2.80 -11.34 12.16
CA PRO A 59 -2.94 -10.94 13.55
C PRO A 59 -4.36 -10.42 13.84
N ALA A 60 -4.78 -10.48 15.11
CA ALA A 60 -6.11 -10.01 15.54
C ALA A 60 -6.36 -8.53 15.21
N THR A 61 -5.28 -7.74 15.07
CA THR A 61 -5.36 -6.32 14.65
C THR A 61 -5.91 -6.13 13.25
N GLU A 62 -5.89 -7.16 12.39
CA GLU A 62 -6.43 -7.12 11.04
C GLU A 62 -7.88 -7.63 10.97
N SER A 63 -8.42 -8.24 12.04
CA SER A 63 -9.72 -8.91 12.01
C SER A 63 -10.91 -8.00 11.67
N LYS A 64 -10.86 -6.72 12.08
CA LYS A 64 -12.00 -5.79 11.92
C LYS A 64 -12.23 -5.38 10.45
N LEU A 65 -11.16 -5.09 9.71
CA LEU A 65 -11.24 -4.63 8.31
C LEU A 65 -10.70 -5.66 7.32
N GLY A 66 -10.26 -6.83 7.79
CA GLY A 66 -9.46 -7.77 7.00
C GLY A 66 -8.09 -7.22 6.60
N ARG A 67 -7.66 -6.14 7.24
CA ARG A 67 -6.43 -5.36 7.01
C ARG A 67 -6.19 -4.38 8.15
N GLN A 68 -5.08 -3.67 8.12
CA GLN A 68 -4.79 -2.54 9.01
C GLN A 68 -4.43 -1.29 8.21
N VAL A 69 -5.04 -0.15 8.57
CA VAL A 69 -4.65 1.18 8.08
C VAL A 69 -3.41 1.63 8.86
N ILE A 70 -2.32 1.89 8.15
CA ILE A 70 -1.01 2.28 8.70
C ILE A 70 -0.89 3.79 8.82
N ALA A 71 -1.35 4.50 7.80
CA ALA A 71 -1.44 5.95 7.78
C ALA A 71 -2.62 6.38 6.92
N GLN A 72 -3.16 7.57 7.18
CA GLN A 72 -4.26 8.16 6.42
C GLN A 72 -4.04 9.66 6.20
N GLY A 73 -4.81 10.26 5.30
CA GLY A 73 -4.82 11.70 5.02
C GLY A 73 -3.68 12.10 4.08
N PHE A 74 -3.40 11.26 3.08
CA PHE A 74 -2.57 11.62 1.93
C PHE A 74 -3.37 12.51 0.97
N GLY A 75 -2.68 13.36 0.20
CA GLY A 75 -3.34 14.13 -0.86
C GLY A 75 -3.42 13.30 -2.14
N GLU A 76 -4.35 12.33 -2.18
CA GLU A 76 -4.45 11.30 -3.22
C GLU A 76 -3.20 10.40 -3.28
N ALA A 77 -3.12 9.40 -2.40
CA ALA A 77 -1.99 8.46 -2.37
C ALA A 77 -1.88 7.65 -3.68
N ILE A 78 -0.67 7.52 -4.22
CA ILE A 78 -0.38 6.71 -5.40
C ILE A 78 0.79 5.78 -5.12
N GLY A 79 2.01 6.17 -5.45
CA GLY A 79 3.15 5.25 -5.41
C GLY A 79 3.58 4.94 -4.00
N LEU A 80 4.00 3.69 -3.74
CA LEU A 80 4.71 3.36 -2.51
C LEU A 80 6.01 2.59 -2.78
N ARG A 81 6.91 2.63 -1.79
CA ARG A 81 8.13 1.83 -1.80
C ARG A 81 8.46 1.35 -0.39
N LEU A 82 8.57 0.04 -0.21
CA LEU A 82 9.00 -0.56 1.04
C LEU A 82 10.53 -0.52 1.16
N ASP A 83 11.05 0.14 2.19
CA ASP A 83 12.44 0.03 2.61
C ASP A 83 12.60 -1.04 3.70
N LYS A 84 12.87 -2.28 3.28
CA LYS A 84 13.11 -3.41 4.19
C LYS A 84 14.29 -3.20 5.15
N LYS A 85 15.32 -2.43 4.75
CA LYS A 85 16.51 -2.21 5.62
C LYS A 85 16.20 -1.21 6.73
N ARG A 86 15.33 -0.24 6.49
CA ARG A 86 14.95 0.81 7.45
C ARG A 86 13.62 0.57 8.15
N ASP A 87 12.93 -0.52 7.82
CA ASP A 87 11.59 -0.85 8.32
C ASP A 87 10.60 0.32 8.18
N CYS A 88 10.59 0.92 6.99
CA CYS A 88 9.69 2.03 6.68
C CYS A 88 9.17 1.94 5.25
N ILE A 89 8.08 2.66 4.99
CA ILE A 89 7.43 2.75 3.69
C ILE A 89 7.46 4.21 3.28
N TYR A 90 7.88 4.47 2.05
CA TYR A 90 7.76 5.78 1.44
C TYR A 90 6.50 5.82 0.57
N VAL A 91 5.77 6.93 0.61
CA VAL A 91 4.53 7.12 -0.17
C VAL A 91 4.60 8.46 -0.90
N ALA A 92 4.30 8.44 -2.19
CA ALA A 92 4.08 9.62 -3.02
C ALA A 92 2.59 9.92 -3.17
N ASP A 93 2.23 11.20 -3.22
CA ASP A 93 0.85 11.64 -3.44
C ASP A 93 0.75 12.72 -4.54
N LEU A 94 -0.46 12.91 -5.08
CA LEU A 94 -0.71 13.91 -6.14
C LEU A 94 -0.69 15.35 -5.63
N ALA A 95 -0.66 15.56 -4.31
CA ALA A 95 -0.45 16.88 -3.74
C ALA A 95 1.03 17.31 -3.70
N GLY A 96 1.91 16.54 -4.35
CA GLY A 96 3.32 16.88 -4.52
C GLY A 96 4.14 16.62 -3.27
N ARG A 97 3.77 15.59 -2.49
CA ARG A 97 4.46 15.25 -1.23
C ARG A 97 5.06 13.86 -1.27
N LEU A 98 6.18 13.71 -0.58
CA LEU A 98 6.73 12.41 -0.22
C LEU A 98 6.62 12.24 1.29
N TRP A 99 6.15 11.09 1.71
CA TRP A 99 5.94 10.72 3.10
C TRP A 99 6.82 9.54 3.46
N GLN A 100 7.26 9.50 4.71
CA GLN A 100 7.84 8.34 5.36
C GLN A 100 6.84 7.84 6.42
N CYS A 101 6.50 6.57 6.34
CA CYS A 101 5.60 5.86 7.26
C CYS A 101 6.36 4.69 7.90
N LYS A 102 6.02 4.30 9.12
CA LYS A 102 6.45 2.99 9.66
C LYS A 102 5.64 1.87 9.01
N THR A 103 6.05 0.62 9.23
CA THR A 103 5.29 -0.58 8.84
C THR A 103 4.14 -0.93 9.80
N VAL A 104 3.94 -0.10 10.83
CA VAL A 104 2.89 -0.19 11.85
C VAL A 104 2.13 1.14 11.95
N PRO A 105 0.87 1.14 12.45
CA PRO A 105 0.07 2.35 12.58
C PRO A 105 0.82 3.42 13.36
N SER A 106 1.07 4.54 12.70
CA SER A 106 1.83 5.64 13.28
C SER A 106 1.64 6.91 12.46
N PRO A 107 1.90 8.10 13.04
CA PRO A 107 1.93 9.33 12.29
C PRO A 107 2.92 9.27 11.13
N LYS A 108 2.47 9.68 9.94
CA LYS A 108 3.33 9.84 8.76
C LYS A 108 4.18 11.10 8.87
N LYS A 109 5.43 11.03 8.41
CA LYS A 109 6.37 12.15 8.36
C LYS A 109 6.52 12.66 6.93
N LYS A 110 6.21 13.93 6.68
CA LYS A 110 6.49 14.57 5.39
C LYS A 110 8.01 14.74 5.26
N ILE A 111 8.61 14.18 4.22
CA ILE A 111 10.05 14.28 3.96
C ILE A 111 10.37 15.23 2.80
N PHE A 112 9.40 15.48 1.93
CA PHE A 112 9.53 16.40 0.81
C PHE A 112 8.16 16.95 0.43
N GLU A 113 8.14 18.19 -0.07
CA GLU A 113 6.97 18.82 -0.67
C GLU A 113 7.40 19.80 -1.76
N SER A 114 6.73 19.74 -2.90
CA SER A 114 6.80 20.75 -3.94
C SER A 114 5.38 21.07 -4.40
N ALA A 115 4.88 22.25 -4.01
CA ALA A 115 3.53 22.66 -4.35
C ALA A 115 3.34 22.71 -5.88
N GLY A 116 2.15 22.34 -6.35
CA GLY A 116 1.81 22.31 -7.77
C GLY A 116 2.39 21.13 -8.57
N HIS A 117 3.07 20.20 -7.90
CA HIS A 117 3.58 18.98 -8.52
C HIS A 117 2.73 17.77 -8.12
N ALA A 118 2.84 16.70 -8.91
CA ALA A 118 2.22 15.41 -8.63
C ALA A 118 3.29 14.31 -8.75
N TYR A 119 3.36 13.43 -7.74
CA TYR A 119 4.30 12.31 -7.74
C TYR A 119 3.53 10.99 -7.77
N THR A 120 3.73 10.20 -8.82
CA THR A 120 3.01 8.95 -9.05
C THR A 120 3.82 7.70 -8.70
N GLY A 121 5.15 7.80 -8.64
CA GLY A 121 6.04 6.69 -8.37
C GLY A 121 7.33 7.15 -7.70
N LEU A 122 7.99 6.21 -7.03
CA LEU A 122 9.26 6.43 -6.36
C LEU A 122 10.05 5.14 -6.28
N THR A 123 11.37 5.25 -6.18
CA THR A 123 12.26 4.11 -5.90
C THR A 123 13.37 4.54 -4.95
N ILE A 124 13.99 3.57 -4.30
CA ILE A 124 15.13 3.78 -3.43
C ILE A 124 16.38 3.40 -4.22
N PHE A 125 17.25 4.36 -4.45
CA PHE A 125 18.59 4.13 -4.96
C PHE A 125 19.59 4.09 -3.79
N ARG A 126 20.54 3.16 -3.85
CA ARG A 126 21.66 3.05 -2.92
C ARG A 126 22.91 2.81 -3.75
N GLU A 127 23.95 3.58 -3.46
CA GLU A 127 25.30 3.37 -3.97
C GLU A 127 25.92 2.10 -3.38
#